data_AF-A0A952KTW5-F1
#
_entry.id   AF-A0A952KTW5-F1
#
_cell.length_a   1.000
_cell.length_b   1.000
_cell.length_c   1.000
_cell.angle_alpha   90.00
_cell.angle_beta   90.00
_cell.angle_gamma   90.00
#
_symmetry.space_group_name_H-M   'P 1'
#
loop_
_entity.id
_entity.type
_entity.pdbx_description
1 polymer ?
#
loop_
_entity_poly.entity_id
_entity_poly.type
_entity_poly.pdbx_seq_one_letter_code
_entity_poly.pdbx_strand_id
1 'polypeptide(L)' 'MATTIKITAIGNSAGIILPKETLARLHVEKGDVLYLTETADGIQLTPYDEEFARQIEAMETVMRENRDVLRRLAE' A
#
# COMPACT_ATOMS: atom_id res chain seq x y z
N MET A 1 -21.01 -5.15 3.83
CA MET A 1 -21.45 -5.93 2.66
C MET A 1 -20.23 -6.67 2.13
N ALA A 2 -20.30 -7.98 1.95
CA ALA A 2 -19.20 -8.75 1.38
C ALA A 2 -19.37 -8.80 -0.14
N THR A 3 -18.31 -8.45 -0.89
CA THR A 3 -18.31 -8.51 -2.35
C THR A 3 -17.67 -9.82 -2.78
N THR A 4 -18.41 -10.70 -3.44
CA THR A 4 -17.86 -11.94 -3.98
C THR A 4 -17.00 -11.63 -5.21
N ILE A 5 -15.73 -12.01 -5.16
CA ILE A 5 -14.80 -11.90 -6.28
C ILE A 5 -14.39 -13.29 -6.76
N LYS A 6 -14.11 -13.41 -8.05
CA LYS A 6 -13.68 -14.66 -8.68
C LYS A 6 -12.21 -14.58 -9.03
N ILE A 7 -11.49 -15.66 -8.72
CA ILE A 7 -10.13 -15.88 -9.21
C ILE A 7 -10.22 -16.43 -10.63
N THR A 8 -9.50 -15.81 -11.56
CA THR A 8 -9.42 -16.20 -12.97
C THR A 8 -7.99 -16.53 -13.34
N ALA A 9 -7.81 -17.46 -14.28
CA ALA A 9 -6.50 -17.74 -14.86
C ALA A 9 -6.08 -16.58 -15.77
N ILE A 10 -4.82 -16.16 -15.65
CA ILE A 10 -4.15 -15.15 -16.49
C ILE A 10 -2.81 -15.75 -16.92
N GLY A 11 -2.79 -16.40 -18.09
CA GLY A 11 -1.59 -17.12 -18.56
C GLY A 11 -1.18 -18.22 -17.58
N ASN A 12 0.05 -18.14 -17.05
CA ASN A 12 0.57 -19.05 -16.03
C ASN A 12 0.33 -18.56 -14.58
N SER A 13 -0.50 -17.52 -14.41
CA SER A 13 -0.79 -16.90 -13.13
C SER A 13 -2.30 -16.89 -12.85
N ALA A 14 -2.67 -16.49 -11.64
CA ALA A 14 -4.05 -16.25 -11.25
C ALA A 14 -4.23 -14.76 -10.92
N GLY A 15 -5.40 -14.21 -11.27
CA GLY A 15 -5.77 -12.84 -10.94
C GLY A 15 -7.17 -12.76 -10.35
N ILE A 16 -7.47 -11.63 -9.71
CA ILE A 16 -8.80 -11.29 -9.22
C ILE A 16 -9.42 -10.20 -10.08
N ILE A 17 -10.73 -10.25 -10.27
CA ILE A 17 -11.48 -9.19 -10.94
C ILE A 17 -12.12 -8.30 -9.89
N LEU A 18 -11.67 -7.05 -9.79
CA LEU A 18 -12.27 -6.04 -8.93
C LEU A 18 -13.47 -5.38 -9.63
N PRO A 19 -14.67 -5.37 -9.02
CA PRO A 19 -15.82 -4.65 -9.56
C PRO A 19 -15.56 -3.15 -9.66
N LYS A 20 -16.25 -2.48 -10.59
CA LYS A 20 -16.12 -1.02 -10.81
C LYS A 20 -16.33 -0.20 -9.54
N GLU A 21 -17.26 -0.62 -8.69
CA GLU A 21 -17.51 0.05 -7.40
C GLU A 21 -16.30 -0.02 -6.46
N THR A 22 -15.61 -1.16 -6.40
CA THR A 22 -14.40 -1.32 -5.58
C THR A 22 -13.26 -0.45 -6.09
N LEU A 23 -13.06 -0.41 -7.41
CA LEU A 23 -12.07 0.48 -8.04
C LEU A 23 -12.35 1.95 -7.71
N ALA A 24 -13.60 2.38 -7.83
CA ALA A 24 -14.02 3.75 -7.49
C ALA A 24 -13.78 4.09 -6.02
N ARG A 25 -14.06 3.16 -5.08
CA ARG A 25 -13.81 3.36 -3.64
C ARG A 25 -12.32 3.47 -3.32
N LEU A 26 -11.49 2.69 -4.01
CA LEU A 26 -10.03 2.75 -3.87
C LEU A 26 -9.39 3.90 -4.67
N HIS A 27 -10.18 4.61 -5.49
CA HIS A 27 -9.71 5.67 -6.39
C HIS A 27 -8.59 5.21 -7.34
N VAL A 28 -8.71 3.98 -7.86
CA VAL A 28 -7.75 3.40 -8.79
C VAL A 28 -8.40 3.04 -10.12
N GLU A 29 -7.58 3.05 -11.17
CA GLU A 29 -7.95 2.72 -12.53
C GLU A 29 -7.13 1.55 -13.08
N LYS A 30 -7.48 1.12 -14.30
CA LYS A 30 -6.74 0.04 -14.96
C LYS A 30 -5.33 0.52 -15.28
N GLY A 31 -4.33 -0.15 -14.71
CA GLY A 31 -2.92 0.18 -14.87
C GLY A 31 -2.27 0.68 -13.58
N ASP A 32 -3.08 1.05 -12.59
CA ASP A 32 -2.58 1.41 -11.27
C ASP A 32 -2.10 0.19 -10.48
N VAL A 33 -1.23 0.47 -9.50
CA VAL A 33 -0.65 -0.53 -8.62
C VAL A 33 -1.40 -0.53 -7.30
N LEU A 34 -1.75 -1.72 -6.83
CA LEU A 34 -2.27 -1.95 -5.48
C LEU A 34 -1.25 -2.77 -4.69
N TYR A 35 -1.15 -2.45 -3.41
CA TYR A 35 -0.34 -3.17 -2.45
C TYR A 35 -1.22 -4.15 -1.69
N LEU A 36 -0.71 -5.36 -1.47
CA LEU A 36 -1.37 -6.42 -0.71
C LEU A 36 -0.57 -6.66 0.56
N THR A 37 -1.21 -6.51 1.71
CA THR A 37 -0.64 -6.81 3.03
C THR A 37 -1.44 -7.91 3.72
N GLU A 38 -0.72 -8.83 4.38
CA GLU A 38 -1.33 -9.86 5.22
C GLU A 38 -1.67 -9.29 6.60
N THR A 39 -2.85 -9.64 7.11
CA THR A 39 -3.40 -9.23 8.40
C THR A 39 -3.92 -10.46 9.15
N ALA A 40 -4.20 -10.32 10.44
CA ALA A 40 -4.74 -11.43 11.25
C ALA A 40 -6.06 -12.00 10.71
N ASP A 41 -6.87 -11.15 10.07
CA ASP A 41 -8.20 -11.48 9.56
C ASP A 41 -8.20 -11.85 8.07
N GLY A 42 -7.06 -11.81 7.39
CA GLY A 42 -6.94 -12.12 5.96
C GLY A 42 -6.00 -11.16 5.24
N ILE A 43 -6.43 -10.64 4.08
CA ILE A 43 -5.62 -9.74 3.25
C ILE A 43 -6.25 -8.35 3.16
N GLN A 44 -5.40 -7.33 3.15
CA GLN A 44 -5.79 -5.94 2.90
C GLN A 44 -5.20 -5.48 1.57
N LEU A 45 -6.00 -4.74 0.79
CA LEU A 45 -5.57 -4.11 -0.46
C LEU A 45 -5.61 -2.60 -0.31
N THR A 46 -4.50 -1.93 -0.60
CA THR A 46 -4.36 -0.48 -0.48
C THR A 46 -3.76 0.11 -1.76
N PRO A 47 -4.20 1.31 -2.18
CA PRO A 47 -3.53 2.06 -3.26
C PRO A 47 -2.25 2.74 -2.78
N TYR A 48 -2.01 2.73 -1.47
CA TYR A 48 -0.89 3.38 -0.82
C TYR A 48 0.02 2.34 -0.18
N ASP A 49 1.33 2.52 -0.31
CA ASP A 49 2.31 1.65 0.32
C ASP A 49 2.39 1.96 1.83
N GLU A 50 1.76 1.11 2.65
CA GLU A 50 1.80 1.22 4.12
C GLU A 50 3.17 0.89 4.72
N GLU A 51 4.02 0.16 4.00
CA GLU A 51 5.39 -0.14 4.42
C GLU A 51 6.26 1.13 4.25
N PHE A 52 6.07 1.82 3.14
CA PHE A 52 6.67 3.13 2.90
C PHE A 52 6.17 4.19 3.89
N ALA A 53 4.87 4.22 4.22
CA ALA A 53 4.31 5.16 5.18
C ALA A 53 4.89 4.97 6.59
N ARG A 54 5.03 3.72 7.06
CA ARG A 54 5.67 3.40 8.35
C ARG A 54 7.16 3.75 8.36
N GLN A 55 7.86 3.56 7.25
CA GLN A 55 9.25 4.02 7.11
C GLN A 55 9.35 5.55 7.17
N ILE A 56 8.45 6.29 6.53
CA ILE A 56 8.41 7.75 6.57
C ILE A 56 8.17 8.27 7.99
N GLU A 57 7.21 7.71 8.74
CA GLU A 57 6.97 8.12 10.15
C GLU A 57 8.17 7.84 11.06
N ALA A 58 8.80 6.65 10.90
CA ALA A 58 10.01 6.31 11.63
C ALA A 58 11.16 7.28 11.27
N MET A 59 11.28 7.65 9.99
CA MET A 59 12.30 8.55 9.51
C MET A 59 12.04 10.02 9.93
N GLU A 60 10.79 10.48 9.98
CA GLU A 60 10.43 11.78 10.56
C GLU A 60 10.77 11.86 12.04
N THR A 61 10.55 10.78 12.79
CA THR A 61 10.91 10.71 14.22
C THR A 61 12.42 10.81 14.40
N VAL A 62 13.18 10.02 13.63
CA VAL A 62 14.66 10.06 13.64
C VAL A 62 15.21 11.41 13.17
N MET A 63 14.63 12.03 12.15
CA MET A 63 15.02 13.37 11.67
C MET A 63 14.71 14.46 12.69
N ARG A 64 13.63 14.32 13.46
CA ARG A 64 13.27 15.24 14.55
C ARG A 64 14.21 15.11 15.73
N GLU A 65 14.58 13.88 16.11
CA GLU A 65 15.51 13.60 17.21
C GLU A 65 16.97 13.96 16.87
N ASN A 66 17.36 13.86 15.60
CA ASN A 66 18.72 14.14 15.13
C ASN A 66 18.88 15.49 14.41
N ARG A 67 17.93 16.42 14.59
CA ARG A 67 17.95 17.72 13.90
C ARG A 67 19.25 18.49 14.12
N ASP A 68 19.84 18.37 15.30
CA ASP A 68 21.10 19.04 15.66
C ASP A 68 22.35 18.31 15.10
N VAL A 69 22.27 16.99 14.92
CA VAL A 69 23.37 16.16 14.36
C VAL A 69 23.42 16.31 12.84
N LEU A 70 22.26 16.26 12.17
CA LEU A 70 22.15 16.45 10.72
C LEU A 70 22.58 17.87 10.31
N ARG A 71 22.28 18.89 11.14
CA ARG A 71 22.71 20.27 10.91
C ARG A 71 24.23 20.44 10.98
N ARG A 72 24.91 19.64 11.81
CA ARG A 72 26.38 19.62 11.94
C ARG A 72 27.09 18.84 10.83
N LEU A 73 26.40 17.91 10.16
CA LEU A 73 26.93 17.15 9.03
C LEU A 73 26.76 17.88 7.68
N ALA A 74 25.98 18.96 7.67
CA ALA A 74 25.76 19.83 6.51
C ALA A 74 26.71 21.05 6.47
N GLU A 75 27.61 21.17 7.46
CA GLU A 75 28.80 22.04 7.43
C GLU A 75 30.00 21.26 6.90
#